data_AF-A0A381VI45-F1
#
_entry.id   AF-A0A381VI45-F1
#
_cell.length_a   1.000
_cell.length_b   1.000
_cell.length_c   1.000
_cell.angle_alpha   90.00
_cell.angle_beta   90.00
_cell.angle_gamma   90.00
#
_symmetry.space_group_name_H-M   'P 1'
#
loop_
_entity.id
_entity.type
_entity.pdbx_description
1 polymer ?
#
loop_
_entity_poly.entity_id
_entity_poly.type
_entity_poly.pdbx_seq_one_letter_code
_entity_poly.pdbx_strand_id
1 'polypeptide(L)'
;VLDLKFIRENPDIVEASLKHRRADISLSRLLDADRQWRYTQTEADKLRNYQNNVSKEIAELKRSNQNASDKIAEMKNISQKIKEFNNQAQSLKAEIDKTLM
;
A
#
# COMPACT_ATOMS: atom_id res chain seq x y z
N VAL A 1 -21.64 -7.75 -3.07
CA VAL A 1 -20.28 -7.26 -3.33
C VAL A 1 -19.42 -8.46 -3.68
N LEU A 2 -18.77 -8.46 -4.85
CA LEU A 2 -17.84 -9.52 -5.23
C LEU A 2 -16.63 -9.47 -4.27
N ASP A 3 -16.21 -10.61 -3.74
CA ASP A 3 -15.05 -10.66 -2.85
C ASP A 3 -13.76 -10.52 -3.68
N LEU A 4 -12.98 -9.46 -3.41
CA LEU A 4 -11.69 -9.20 -4.05
C LEU A 4 -10.71 -10.38 -3.89
N LYS A 5 -10.83 -11.13 -2.79
CA LYS A 5 -10.06 -12.36 -2.57
C LYS A 5 -10.44 -13.44 -3.57
N PHE A 6 -11.73 -13.64 -3.80
CA PHE A 6 -12.23 -14.62 -4.76
C PHE A 6 -11.81 -14.27 -6.19
N ILE A 7 -11.87 -12.99 -6.57
CA ILE A 7 -11.42 -12.49 -7.88
C ILE A 7 -9.94 -12.80 -8.13
N ARG A 8 -9.11 -12.61 -7.10
CA ARG A 8 -7.67 -12.85 -7.18
C ARG A 8 -7.32 -14.33 -7.24
N GLU A 9 -8.06 -15.17 -6.54
CA GLU A 9 -7.86 -16.63 -6.55
C GLU A 9 -8.42 -17.28 -7.82
N ASN A 10 -9.46 -16.70 -8.42
CA ASN A 10 -10.17 -17.27 -9.56
C ASN A 10 -10.43 -16.23 -10.68
N PRO A 11 -9.40 -15.58 -11.23
CA PRO A 11 -9.57 -14.53 -12.22
C PRO A 11 -10.28 -15.05 -13.49
N ASP A 12 -9.98 -16.27 -13.93
CA ASP A 12 -10.56 -16.86 -15.15
C ASP A 12 -12.08 -17.10 -15.01
N ILE A 13 -12.52 -17.58 -13.85
CA ILE A 13 -13.94 -17.84 -13.55
C ILE A 13 -14.73 -16.52 -13.52
N VAL A 14 -14.13 -15.48 -12.94
CA VAL A 14 -14.71 -14.15 -12.89
C VAL A 14 -14.73 -13.51 -14.28
N GLU A 15 -13.67 -13.64 -15.07
CA GLU A 15 -13.62 -13.12 -16.44
C GLU A 15 -14.71 -13.75 -17.32
N ALA A 16 -14.87 -15.07 -17.28
CA ALA A 16 -15.94 -15.76 -18.00
C ALA A 16 -17.33 -15.27 -17.57
N SER A 17 -17.55 -15.11 -16.25
CA SER A 17 -18.81 -14.61 -15.70
C SER A 17 -19.11 -13.16 -16.11
N LEU A 18 -18.09 -12.31 -16.20
CA LEU A 18 -18.20 -10.91 -16.63
C LEU A 18 -18.51 -10.82 -18.14
N LYS A 19 -17.85 -11.63 -18.97
CA LYS A 19 -18.14 -11.75 -20.41
C LYS A 19 -19.59 -12.18 -20.65
N HIS A 20 -20.09 -13.15 -19.89
CA HIS A 20 -21.48 -13.59 -19.97
C HIS A 20 -22.49 -12.50 -19.57
N ARG A 21 -22.13 -11.62 -18.63
CA ARG A 21 -22.98 -10.51 -18.18
C ARG A 21 -22.91 -9.26 -19.07
N ARG A 22 -22.09 -9.25 -20.12
CA ARG A 22 -21.76 -8.04 -20.92
C ARG A 22 -21.34 -6.85 -20.04
N ALA A 23 -20.76 -7.13 -18.89
CA ALA A 23 -20.27 -6.10 -17.99
C ALA A 23 -18.88 -5.69 -18.46
N ASP A 24 -18.71 -4.40 -18.79
CA ASP A 24 -17.45 -3.82 -19.25
C ASP A 24 -16.47 -3.57 -18.07
N ILE A 25 -16.48 -4.47 -17.10
CA ILE A 25 -15.59 -4.42 -15.95
C ILE A 25 -14.23 -4.90 -16.43
N SER A 26 -13.29 -3.97 -16.52
CA SER A 26 -11.89 -4.27 -16.82
C SER A 26 -11.27 -5.02 -15.63
N LEU A 27 -11.45 -6.35 -15.60
CA LEU A 27 -10.89 -7.25 -14.59
C LEU A 27 -9.38 -7.05 -14.43
N SER A 28 -8.68 -6.82 -15.53
CA SER A 28 -7.25 -6.47 -15.54
C SER A 28 -6.95 -5.23 -14.69
N ARG A 29 -7.69 -4.14 -14.91
CA ARG A 29 -7.55 -2.90 -14.14
C ARG A 29 -7.84 -3.09 -12.66
N LEU A 30 -8.84 -3.89 -12.32
CA LEU A 30 -9.17 -4.22 -10.94
C LEU A 30 -8.03 -5.00 -10.26
N LEU A 31 -7.49 -6.01 -10.94
CA LEU A 31 -6.36 -6.81 -10.44
C LEU A 31 -5.08 -5.99 -10.30
N ASP A 32 -4.83 -5.05 -11.22
CA ASP A 32 -3.69 -4.14 -11.15
C ASP A 32 -3.84 -3.15 -9.98
N ALA A 33 -5.03 -2.57 -9.79
CA ALA A 33 -5.32 -1.71 -8.65
C ALA A 33 -5.15 -2.46 -7.31
N ASP A 34 -5.65 -3.71 -7.22
CA ASP A 34 -5.43 -4.58 -6.04
C ASP A 34 -3.94 -4.86 -5.80
N ARG A 35 -3.20 -5.18 -6.86
CA ARG A 35 -1.75 -5.43 -6.76
C ARG A 35 -1.02 -4.21 -6.22
N GLN A 36 -1.31 -3.03 -6.78
CA GLN A 36 -0.72 -1.77 -6.31
C GLN A 36 -1.13 -1.46 -4.88
N TRP A 37 -2.39 -1.70 -4.51
CA TRP A 37 -2.88 -1.47 -3.16
C TRP A 37 -2.13 -2.35 -2.13
N ARG A 38 -1.95 -3.63 -2.43
CA ARG A 38 -1.17 -4.54 -1.57
C ARG A 38 0.31 -4.14 -1.49
N TYR A 39 0.87 -3.66 -2.60
CA TYR A 39 2.23 -3.14 -2.63
C TYR A 39 2.40 -1.91 -1.72
N THR A 40 1.53 -0.91 -1.86
CA THR A 40 1.62 0.33 -1.04
C THR A 40 1.44 0.05 0.45
N GLN A 41 0.57 -0.88 0.81
CA GLN A 41 0.41 -1.34 2.19
C GLN A 41 1.70 -1.99 2.72
N THR A 42 2.30 -2.89 1.93
CA THR A 42 3.55 -3.57 2.29
C THR A 42 4.70 -2.58 2.45
N GLU A 43 4.84 -1.61 1.54
CA GLU A 43 5.88 -0.58 1.62
C GLU A 43 5.65 0.38 2.80
N ALA A 44 4.41 0.75 3.09
CA ALA A 44 4.08 1.54 4.27
C ALA A 44 4.49 0.82 5.56
N ASP A 45 4.25 -0.49 5.67
CA ASP A 45 4.64 -1.27 6.84
C ASP A 45 6.16 -1.45 6.97
N LYS A 46 6.86 -1.66 5.85
CA LYS A 46 8.35 -1.64 5.84
C LYS A 46 8.89 -0.30 6.33
N LEU A 47 8.31 0.81 5.88
CA LEU A 47 8.73 2.14 6.31
C LEU A 47 8.40 2.41 7.78
N ARG A 48 7.28 1.93 8.31
CA ARG A 48 6.97 2.00 9.74
C ARG A 48 8.01 1.23 10.58
N ASN A 49 8.37 0.03 10.14
CA ASN A 49 9.44 -0.73 10.79
C ASN A 49 10.78 0.01 10.73
N TYR A 50 11.11 0.60 9.59
CA TYR A 50 12.31 1.41 9.44
C TYR A 50 12.28 2.66 10.31
N GLN A 51 11.15 3.37 10.40
CA GLN A 51 10.96 4.52 11.29
C GLN A 51 11.23 4.16 12.76
N ASN A 52 10.74 3.00 13.20
CA ASN A 52 10.97 2.51 14.55
C ASN A 52 12.45 2.22 14.82
N ASN A 53 13.17 1.66 13.84
CA ASN A 53 14.61 1.41 13.95
C ASN A 53 15.41 2.71 14.02
N VAL A 54 15.14 3.65 13.10
CA VAL A 54 15.78 4.97 13.10
C VAL A 54 15.51 5.73 14.41
N SER A 55 14.32 5.59 15.00
CA SER A 55 14.00 6.17 16.31
C SER A 55 14.88 5.60 17.44
N LYS A 56 15.13 4.30 17.44
CA LYS A 56 16.04 3.65 18.40
C LYS A 56 17.47 4.14 18.20
N GLU A 57 17.94 4.20 16.96
CA GLU A 57 19.28 4.72 16.63
C GLU A 57 19.46 6.17 17.09
N ILE A 58 18.47 7.04 16.86
CA ILE A 58 18.51 8.42 17.36
C ILE A 58 18.62 8.46 18.90
N ALA A 59 17.88 7.60 19.61
CA ALA A 59 17.95 7.53 21.06
C ALA A 59 19.34 7.06 21.55
N GLU A 60 19.96 6.10 20.87
CA GLU A 60 21.32 5.62 21.17
C GLU A 60 22.39 6.68 20.89
N LEU A 61 22.30 7.37 19.75
CA LEU A 61 23.20 8.47 19.39
C LEU A 61 23.11 9.61 20.41
N LYS A 62 21.88 10.01 20.80
CA LYS A 62 21.67 11.03 21.83
C LYS A 62 22.22 10.63 23.19
N ARG A 63 22.07 9.36 23.60
CA ARG A 63 22.67 8.83 24.84
C ARG A 63 24.20 8.85 24.78
N SER A 64 24.77 8.63 23.61
CA SER A 64 26.22 8.62 23.39
C SER A 64 26.80 10.02 23.14
N ASN A 65 26.02 11.09 23.31
CA ASN A 65 26.39 12.48 22.95
C ASN A 65 26.89 12.64 21.51
N GLN A 66 26.44 11.77 20.60
CA GLN A 66 26.76 11.82 19.17
C GLN A 66 25.72 12.63 18.39
N ASN A 67 26.12 13.13 17.22
CA ASN A 67 25.24 13.88 16.35
C ASN A 67 24.20 12.96 15.69
N ALA A 68 22.92 13.29 15.82
CA ALA A 68 21.81 12.54 15.22
C ALA A 68 21.05 13.32 14.13
N SER A 69 21.58 14.45 13.66
CA SER A 69 20.89 15.36 12.73
C SER A 69 20.51 14.66 11.42
N ASP A 70 21.39 13.82 10.88
CA ASP A 70 21.12 13.09 9.63
C ASP A 70 19.96 12.10 9.79
N LYS A 71 19.93 11.37 10.91
CA LYS A 71 18.86 10.40 11.23
C LYS A 71 17.53 11.12 11.53
N ILE A 72 17.58 12.30 12.12
CA ILE A 72 16.40 13.15 12.33
C ILE A 72 15.83 13.65 10.98
N ALA A 73 16.69 14.05 10.04
CA ALA A 73 16.27 14.43 8.69
C ALA A 73 15.65 13.24 7.93
N GLU A 74 16.27 12.06 8.06
CA GLU A 74 15.77 10.80 7.53
C GLU A 74 14.37 10.45 8.07
N MET A 75 14.14 10.64 9.38
CA MET A 75 12.82 10.43 10.00
C MET A 75 11.70 11.29 9.39
N LYS A 76 12.02 12.52 8.99
CA LYS A 76 11.07 13.40 8.30
C LYS A 76 10.71 12.85 6.92
N ASN A 77 11.70 12.39 6.16
CA ASN A 77 11.49 11.77 4.84
C ASN A 77 10.67 10.49 4.94
N ILE A 78 10.95 9.62 5.92
CA ILE A 78 10.18 8.39 6.15
C ILE A 78 8.73 8.72 6.46
N SER A 79 8.48 9.69 7.35
CA SER A 79 7.13 10.10 7.74
C SER A 79 6.33 10.62 6.54
N GLN A 80 6.98 11.37 5.64
CA GLN A 80 6.37 11.84 4.41
C GLN A 80 6.04 10.70 3.45
N LYS A 81 6.96 9.76 3.22
CA LYS A 81 6.73 8.58 2.37
C LYS A 81 5.58 7.70 2.91
N ILE A 82 5.52 7.48 4.22
CA ILE A 82 4.41 6.74 4.85
C ILE A 82 3.07 7.42 4.55
N LYS A 83 3.01 8.75 4.67
CA LYS A 83 1.79 9.51 4.36
C LYS A 83 1.40 9.37 2.88
N GLU A 84 2.37 9.45 1.98
CA GLU A 84 2.15 9.28 0.54
C GLU A 84 1.63 7.88 0.20
N PHE A 85 2.25 6.83 0.73
CA PHE A 85 1.77 5.46 0.53
C PHE A 85 0.37 5.23 1.10
N ASN A 86 0.05 5.79 2.27
CA ASN A 86 -1.30 5.69 2.83
C ASN A 86 -2.34 6.38 1.92
N ASN A 87 -2.03 7.55 1.38
CA ASN A 87 -2.91 8.27 0.45
C ASN A 87 -3.10 7.50 -0.88
N GLN A 88 -2.03 6.92 -1.40
CA GLN A 88 -2.09 6.05 -2.57
C GLN A 88 -2.94 4.80 -2.28
N ALA A 89 -2.75 4.15 -1.14
CA ALA A 89 -3.55 3.00 -0.72
C ALA A 89 -5.04 3.37 -0.61
N GLN A 90 -5.38 4.54 -0.07
CA GLN A 90 -6.76 5.00 0.02
C GLN A 90 -7.37 5.26 -1.37
N SER A 91 -6.60 5.86 -2.28
CA SER A 91 -7.05 6.14 -3.65
C SER A 91 -7.28 4.85 -4.45
N LEU A 92 -6.35 3.89 -4.35
CA LEU A 92 -6.45 2.59 -5.00
C LEU A 92 -7.63 1.79 -4.45
N LYS A 93 -7.86 1.84 -3.14
CA LYS A 93 -9.02 1.21 -2.52
C LYS A 93 -10.33 1.80 -3.02
N ALA A 94 -10.42 3.13 -3.16
CA ALA A 94 -11.60 3.77 -3.74
C ALA A 94 -11.82 3.38 -5.21
N GLU A 95 -10.75 3.23 -5.99
CA GLU A 95 -10.83 2.75 -7.39
C GLU A 95 -11.33 1.30 -7.45
N ILE A 96 -10.83 0.44 -6.56
CA ILE A 96 -11.28 -0.95 -6.41
C ILE A 96 -12.76 -1.00 -6.04
N ASP A 97 -13.18 -0.27 -5.00
CA ASP A 97 -14.56 -0.25 -4.52
C ASP A 97 -15.51 0.30 -5.60
N LYS A 98 -15.10 1.33 -6.35
CA LYS A 98 -15.87 1.88 -7.47
C LYS A 98 -16.03 0.90 -8.64
N THR A 99 -15.05 0.02 -8.85
CA THR A 99 -15.08 -0.98 -9.93
C THR A 99 -15.95 -2.19 -9.53
N LEU A 100 -16.14 -2.41 -8.23
CA LEU A 100 -16.95 -3.51 -7.67
C LEU A 100 -18.42 -3.13 -7.42
N MET A 101 -18.74 -1.83 -7.33
CA MET A 101 -20.10 -1.28 -7.24
C MET A 101 -20.74 -1.12 -8.61
#